data_AF-A0A9P1JEM1-F1
#
_entry.id   AF-A0A9P1JEM1-F1
#
_cell.length_a   1.000
_cell.length_b   1.000
_cell.length_c   1.000
_cell.angle_alpha   90.00
_cell.angle_beta   90.00
_cell.angle_gamma   90.00
#
_symmetry.space_group_name_H-M   'P 1'
#
loop_
_entity.id
_entity.type
_entity.pdbx_description
1 polymer ?
#
loop_
_entity_poly.entity_id
_entity_poly.type
_entity_poly.pdbx_seq_one_letter_code
_entity_poly.pdbx_strand_id
1 'polypeptide(L)'
;MNEKKEKIIKTGIHLFAKKGFSSTTIQEIAGECGISKGAFYLHFKSKEDLLLSACEYYIGMSMEEIKKIKTEHQHKPPKDVFQKQIAYQFREFMEHKDFIILLLSEKVIPENQKVKQYFHEVNIQFNMLYRDALLSVYGDAVTPFLADASVMAQGIVSSYIHFLIFNEHTAFQTENVAAFLIARIDDLITGLIKDNPDPLLSEDIFTQPAADREKLLADIQMAKAQQGLPEDVLVSLEVIEEECQKEEPRKPIIKGMLSNLAGSGNEQIETLRASIETHFSLTI
;
A
#
# COMPACT_ATOMS: atom_id res chain seq x y z
N MET A 1 -5.53 -16.15 -5.55
CA MET A 1 -4.19 -16.77 -5.75
C MET A 1 -4.35 -18.29 -5.75
N ASN A 2 -3.59 -19.08 -6.53
CA ASN A 2 -3.59 -20.54 -6.36
C ASN A 2 -2.41 -20.99 -5.47
N GLU A 3 -2.53 -22.15 -4.83
CA GLU A 3 -1.54 -22.67 -3.86
C GLU A 3 -0.14 -22.80 -4.46
N LYS A 4 -0.03 -23.13 -5.75
CA LYS A 4 1.26 -23.26 -6.45
C LYS A 4 1.97 -21.91 -6.60
N LYS A 5 1.24 -20.87 -7.01
CA LYS A 5 1.78 -19.51 -7.16
C LYS A 5 2.26 -18.98 -5.80
N GLU A 6 1.47 -19.20 -4.75
CA GLU A 6 1.81 -18.82 -3.38
C GLU A 6 3.05 -19.57 -2.87
N LYS A 7 3.15 -20.89 -3.11
CA LYS A 7 4.33 -21.68 -2.74
C LYS A 7 5.60 -21.14 -3.40
N ILE A 8 5.53 -20.79 -4.68
CA ILE A 8 6.67 -20.21 -5.41
C ILE A 8 7.05 -18.83 -4.83
N ILE A 9 6.08 -17.99 -4.49
CA ILE A 9 6.31 -16.70 -3.82
C ILE A 9 7.04 -16.91 -2.49
N LYS A 10 6.50 -17.72 -1.58
CA LYS A 10 7.10 -17.99 -0.27
C LYS A 10 8.52 -18.52 -0.39
N THR A 11 8.74 -19.48 -1.29
CA THR A 11 10.06 -20.08 -1.54
C THR A 11 11.05 -19.08 -2.13
N GLY A 12 10.60 -18.27 -3.10
CA GLY A 12 11.41 -17.22 -3.71
C GLY A 12 11.86 -16.17 -2.70
N ILE A 13 10.92 -15.65 -1.90
CA ILE A 13 11.20 -14.66 -0.85
C ILE A 13 12.18 -15.22 0.18
N HIS A 14 11.97 -16.45 0.66
CA HIS A 14 12.90 -17.07 1.60
C HIS A 14 14.33 -17.16 1.03
N LEU A 15 14.47 -17.59 -0.23
CA LEU A 15 15.78 -17.66 -0.88
C LEU A 15 16.40 -16.28 -1.12
N PHE A 16 15.59 -15.29 -1.51
CA PHE A 16 16.06 -13.91 -1.70
C PHE A 16 16.55 -13.30 -0.39
N ALA A 17 15.83 -13.48 0.72
CA ALA A 17 16.22 -13.01 2.04
C ALA A 17 17.52 -13.66 2.53
N LYS A 18 17.69 -14.96 2.26
CA LYS A 18 18.85 -15.73 2.73
C LYS A 18 20.12 -15.56 1.90
N LYS A 19 19.99 -15.50 0.57
CA LYS A 19 21.13 -15.50 -0.37
C LYS A 19 21.34 -14.16 -1.08
N GLY A 20 20.37 -13.26 -0.99
CA GLY A 20 20.28 -12.05 -1.81
C GLY A 20 19.53 -12.30 -3.12
N PHE A 21 18.81 -11.28 -3.58
CA PHE A 21 18.00 -11.33 -4.81
C PHE A 21 18.83 -11.65 -6.06
N SER A 22 19.96 -10.96 -6.26
CA SER A 22 20.80 -11.11 -7.45
C SER A 22 21.42 -12.52 -7.53
N SER A 23 21.85 -13.08 -6.39
CA SER A 23 22.52 -14.38 -6.32
C SER A 23 21.59 -15.59 -6.38
N THR A 24 20.28 -15.41 -6.21
CA THR A 24 19.30 -16.50 -6.30
C THR A 24 18.90 -16.76 -7.75
N THR A 25 18.84 -18.01 -8.18
CA THR A 25 18.45 -18.39 -9.56
C THR A 25 17.05 -18.98 -9.63
N ILE A 26 16.38 -18.86 -10.80
CA ILE A 26 15.08 -19.51 -11.04
C ILE A 26 15.18 -21.04 -10.91
N GLN A 27 16.33 -21.63 -11.27
CA GLN A 27 16.55 -23.06 -11.15
C GLN A 27 16.55 -23.51 -9.68
N GLU A 28 17.18 -22.74 -8.79
CA GLU A 28 17.14 -23.02 -7.35
C GLU A 28 15.72 -22.90 -6.79
N ILE A 29 14.99 -21.83 -7.15
CA ILE A 29 13.60 -21.63 -6.70
C ILE A 29 12.72 -22.80 -7.15
N ALA A 30 12.82 -23.18 -8.43
CA ALA A 30 12.06 -24.30 -8.99
C ALA A 30 12.41 -25.63 -8.32
N GLY A 31 13.71 -25.87 -8.09
CA GLY A 31 14.21 -27.06 -7.39
C GLY A 31 13.66 -27.17 -5.97
N GLU A 32 13.74 -26.08 -5.19
CA GLU A 32 13.22 -26.01 -3.82
C GLU A 32 11.69 -26.18 -3.78
N CYS A 33 10.98 -25.69 -4.80
CA CYS A 33 9.55 -25.87 -4.94
C CYS A 33 9.15 -27.31 -5.37
N GLY A 34 10.10 -28.12 -5.86
CA GLY A 34 9.83 -29.43 -6.46
C GLY A 34 9.14 -29.35 -7.82
N ILE A 35 9.37 -28.27 -8.59
CA ILE A 35 8.79 -28.04 -9.91
C ILE A 35 9.86 -27.89 -10.98
N SER A 36 9.48 -28.02 -12.26
CA SER A 36 10.39 -27.74 -13.37
C SER A 36 10.56 -26.22 -13.58
N LYS A 37 11.67 -25.82 -14.21
CA LYS A 37 11.88 -24.43 -14.65
C LYS A 37 10.78 -23.97 -15.60
N GLY A 38 10.27 -24.85 -16.46
CA GLY A 38 9.14 -24.57 -17.34
C GLY A 38 7.86 -24.27 -16.56
N ALA A 39 7.59 -25.02 -15.48
CA ALA A 39 6.44 -24.79 -14.62
C ALA A 39 6.51 -23.44 -13.85
N PHE A 40 7.72 -22.99 -13.49
CA PHE A 40 7.91 -21.64 -12.95
C PHE A 40 7.45 -20.57 -13.94
N TYR A 41 7.86 -20.69 -15.21
CA TYR A 41 7.52 -19.72 -16.26
C TYR A 41 6.03 -19.68 -16.64
N LEU A 42 5.23 -20.67 -16.21
CA LEU A 42 3.77 -20.61 -16.32
C LEU A 42 3.15 -19.60 -15.33
N HIS A 43 3.88 -19.24 -14.27
CA HIS A 43 3.39 -18.34 -13.22
C HIS A 43 4.10 -16.99 -13.21
N PHE A 44 5.40 -16.95 -13.51
CA PHE A 44 6.21 -15.73 -13.45
C PHE A 44 7.15 -15.62 -14.63
N LYS A 45 7.25 -14.43 -15.22
CA LYS A 45 8.12 -14.17 -16.38
C LYS A 45 9.59 -14.08 -15.97
N SER A 46 9.88 -13.65 -14.75
CA SER A 46 11.24 -13.48 -14.23
C SER A 46 11.27 -13.47 -12.68
N LYS A 47 12.45 -13.28 -12.09
CA LYS A 47 12.59 -13.09 -10.63
C LYS A 47 12.00 -11.75 -10.18
N GLU A 48 12.09 -10.74 -11.03
CA GLU A 48 11.54 -9.40 -10.82
C GLU A 48 10.01 -9.43 -10.82
N ASP A 49 9.41 -10.22 -11.71
CA ASP A 49 7.96 -10.46 -11.76
C ASP A 49 7.47 -11.22 -10.52
N LEU A 50 8.25 -12.20 -10.07
CA LEU A 50 8.02 -12.89 -8.79
C LEU A 50 8.09 -11.93 -7.60
N LEU A 51 9.10 -11.06 -7.57
CA LEU A 51 9.27 -10.07 -6.50
C LEU A 51 8.10 -9.07 -6.47
N LEU A 52 7.73 -8.51 -7.62
CA LEU A 52 6.59 -7.60 -7.70
C LEU A 52 5.29 -8.28 -7.25
N SER A 53 5.03 -9.50 -7.74
CA SER A 53 3.87 -10.29 -7.30
C SER A 53 3.88 -10.59 -5.79
N ALA A 54 5.06 -10.76 -5.19
CA ALA A 54 5.19 -10.95 -3.76
C ALA A 54 4.90 -9.65 -2.99
N CYS A 55 5.40 -8.51 -3.48
CA CYS A 55 5.05 -7.20 -2.92
C CYS A 55 3.55 -6.95 -2.95
N GLU A 56 2.92 -7.12 -4.12
CA GLU A 56 1.48 -7.01 -4.30
C GLU A 56 0.69 -7.90 -3.35
N TYR A 57 1.15 -9.14 -3.17
CA TYR A 57 0.50 -10.10 -2.29
C TYR A 57 0.59 -9.70 -0.82
N TYR A 58 1.79 -9.55 -0.27
CA TYR A 58 1.98 -9.30 1.16
C TYR A 58 1.49 -7.91 1.58
N ILE A 59 1.80 -6.89 0.78
CA ILE A 59 1.40 -5.52 1.09
C ILE A 59 -0.11 -5.34 0.86
N GLY A 60 -0.65 -5.89 -0.23
CA GLY A 60 -2.08 -5.86 -0.51
C GLY A 60 -2.90 -6.50 0.61
N MET A 61 -2.51 -7.70 1.07
CA MET A 61 -3.15 -8.37 2.20
C MET A 61 -3.10 -7.54 3.48
N SER A 62 -1.93 -7.00 3.83
CA SER A 62 -1.77 -6.18 5.03
C SER A 62 -2.64 -4.92 4.97
N MET A 63 -2.66 -4.23 3.82
CA MET A 63 -3.51 -3.06 3.61
C MET A 63 -5.00 -3.37 3.72
N GLU A 64 -5.45 -4.48 3.14
CA GLU A 64 -6.85 -4.92 3.22
C GLU A 64 -7.27 -5.18 4.67
N GLU A 65 -6.44 -5.89 5.44
CA GLU A 65 -6.76 -6.20 6.83
C GLU A 65 -6.72 -4.94 7.72
N ILE A 66 -5.78 -4.00 7.51
CA ILE A 66 -5.76 -2.73 8.25
C ILE A 66 -7.05 -1.93 7.99
N LYS A 67 -7.55 -1.90 6.75
CA LYS A 67 -8.83 -1.26 6.41
C LYS A 67 -9.99 -1.99 7.05
N LYS A 68 -9.99 -3.32 7.02
CA LYS A 68 -11.01 -4.15 7.66
C LYS A 68 -11.07 -3.92 9.17
N ILE A 69 -9.93 -3.80 9.86
CA ILE A 69 -9.87 -3.44 11.29
C ILE A 69 -10.57 -2.10 11.55
N LYS A 70 -10.40 -1.10 10.68
CA LYS A 70 -11.10 0.20 10.79
C LYS A 70 -12.62 0.00 10.68
N THR A 71 -13.07 -0.73 9.68
CA THR A 71 -14.50 -0.96 9.41
C THR A 71 -15.18 -1.78 10.51
N GLU A 72 -14.59 -2.90 10.92
CA GLU A 72 -15.14 -3.79 11.95
C GLU A 72 -15.19 -3.16 13.35
N HIS A 73 -14.36 -2.14 13.58
CA HIS A 73 -14.27 -1.43 14.85
C HIS A 73 -14.70 0.03 14.76
N GLN A 74 -15.45 0.44 13.73
CA GLN A 74 -15.92 1.82 13.55
C GLN A 74 -16.73 2.38 14.74
N HIS A 75 -17.30 1.52 15.58
CA HIS A 75 -18.06 1.90 16.78
C HIS A 75 -17.20 2.04 18.04
N LYS A 76 -15.89 1.77 17.95
CA LYS A 76 -14.94 1.90 19.06
C LYS A 76 -14.29 3.29 19.04
N PRO A 77 -13.71 3.73 20.17
CA PRO A 77 -12.90 4.95 20.17
C PRO A 77 -11.83 4.90 19.07
N PRO A 78 -11.66 5.96 18.25
CA PRO A 78 -10.68 5.95 17.15
C PRO A 78 -9.26 5.60 17.60
N LYS A 79 -8.87 5.96 18.83
CA LYS A 79 -7.56 5.63 19.42
C LYS A 79 -7.37 4.13 19.59
N ASP A 80 -8.41 3.41 20.01
CA ASP A 80 -8.39 1.95 20.17
C ASP A 80 -8.27 1.26 18.81
N VAL A 81 -8.95 1.80 17.79
CA VAL A 81 -8.87 1.31 16.40
C VAL A 81 -7.45 1.48 15.88
N PHE A 82 -6.86 2.67 16.06
CA PHE A 82 -5.50 2.94 15.59
C PHE A 82 -4.47 2.07 16.33
N GLN A 83 -4.63 1.87 17.64
CA GLN A 83 -3.79 0.95 18.40
C GLN A 83 -3.87 -0.48 17.86
N LYS A 84 -5.07 -0.97 17.51
CA LYS A 84 -5.26 -2.30 16.91
C LYS A 84 -4.58 -2.41 15.55
N GLN A 85 -4.69 -1.38 14.71
CA GLN A 85 -4.01 -1.34 13.42
C GLN A 85 -2.49 -1.40 13.56
N ILE A 86 -1.91 -0.67 14.53
CA ILE A 86 -0.48 -0.72 14.82
C ILE A 86 -0.09 -2.10 15.35
N ALA A 87 -0.85 -2.68 16.28
CA ALA A 87 -0.57 -4.02 16.83
C ALA A 87 -0.58 -5.09 15.73
N TYR A 88 -1.55 -5.01 14.81
CA TYR A 88 -1.63 -5.89 13.64
C TYR A 88 -0.41 -5.73 12.73
N GLN A 89 0.00 -4.49 12.41
CA GLN A 89 1.23 -4.24 11.65
C GLN A 89 2.41 -4.97 12.30
N PHE A 90 2.68 -4.78 13.59
CA PHE A 90 3.78 -5.47 14.27
C PHE A 90 3.71 -6.99 14.15
N ARG A 91 2.52 -7.58 14.28
CA ARG A 91 2.33 -9.02 14.14
C ARG A 91 2.67 -9.50 12.73
N GLU A 92 2.13 -8.84 11.70
CA GLU A 92 2.40 -9.16 10.30
C GLU A 92 3.89 -9.02 9.97
N PHE A 93 4.54 -7.95 10.42
CA PHE A 93 5.98 -7.74 10.21
C PHE A 93 6.81 -8.88 10.81
N MET A 94 6.41 -9.42 11.96
CA MET A 94 7.07 -10.57 12.60
C MET A 94 6.76 -11.89 11.89
N GLU A 95 5.51 -12.11 11.46
CA GLU A 95 5.09 -13.32 10.73
C GLU A 95 5.72 -13.41 9.33
N HIS A 96 6.06 -12.27 8.73
CA HIS A 96 6.60 -12.18 7.36
C HIS A 96 8.02 -11.59 7.31
N LYS A 97 8.82 -11.80 8.36
CA LYS A 97 10.16 -11.21 8.51
C LYS A 97 11.09 -11.38 7.29
N ASP A 98 11.08 -12.51 6.61
CA ASP A 98 11.93 -12.76 5.43
C ASP A 98 11.60 -11.78 4.29
N PHE A 99 10.30 -11.51 4.10
CA PHE A 99 9.85 -10.51 3.14
C PHE A 99 10.35 -9.12 3.54
N ILE A 100 10.28 -8.76 4.81
CA ILE A 100 10.70 -7.44 5.29
C ILE A 100 12.22 -7.25 5.22
N ILE A 101 12.99 -8.27 5.61
CA ILE A 101 14.45 -8.28 5.46
C ILE A 101 14.83 -8.07 3.99
N LEU A 102 14.11 -8.70 3.06
CA LEU A 102 14.30 -8.49 1.64
C LEU A 102 14.03 -7.03 1.24
N LEU A 103 12.94 -6.42 1.73
CA LEU A 103 12.61 -5.02 1.44
C LEU A 103 13.64 -4.04 1.99
N LEU A 104 14.21 -4.32 3.17
CA LEU A 104 15.24 -3.50 3.79
C LEU A 104 16.61 -3.68 3.10
N SER A 105 16.78 -4.69 2.25
CA SER A 105 18.01 -4.87 1.49
C SER A 105 18.14 -3.79 0.40
N GLU A 106 19.06 -2.84 0.64
CA GLU A 106 19.24 -1.60 -0.11
C GLU A 106 19.42 -1.78 -1.64
N LYS A 107 19.76 -2.98 -2.10
CA LYS A 107 20.01 -3.29 -3.52
C LYS A 107 18.76 -3.66 -4.32
N VAL A 108 17.68 -4.09 -3.69
CA VAL A 108 16.53 -4.68 -4.40
C VAL A 108 15.58 -3.65 -4.99
N ILE A 109 15.33 -2.56 -4.27
CA ILE A 109 14.37 -1.53 -4.67
C ILE A 109 14.91 -0.60 -5.78
N PRO A 110 16.17 -0.13 -5.75
CA PRO A 110 16.66 0.81 -6.75
C PRO A 110 16.81 0.22 -8.16
N GLU A 111 17.02 -1.10 -8.28
CA GLU A 111 17.26 -1.77 -9.58
C GLU A 111 15.97 -2.02 -10.38
N ASN A 112 14.81 -2.05 -9.72
CA ASN A 112 13.54 -2.41 -10.35
C ASN A 112 12.54 -1.25 -10.32
N GLN A 113 12.39 -0.57 -11.46
CA GLN A 113 11.51 0.60 -11.59
C GLN A 113 10.05 0.31 -11.24
N LYS A 114 9.52 -0.87 -11.58
CA LYS A 114 8.14 -1.25 -11.26
C LYS A 114 7.95 -1.43 -9.76
N VAL A 115 8.89 -2.11 -9.11
CA VAL A 115 8.89 -2.27 -7.65
C VAL A 115 9.03 -0.91 -6.96
N LYS A 116 9.94 -0.05 -7.45
CA LYS A 116 10.09 1.32 -6.93
C LYS A 116 8.79 2.13 -7.03
N GLN A 117 8.11 2.06 -8.17
CA GLN A 117 6.83 2.73 -8.38
C GLN A 117 5.74 2.17 -7.46
N TYR A 118 5.65 0.85 -7.35
CA TYR A 118 4.73 0.19 -6.42
C TYR A 118 4.98 0.65 -4.96
N PHE A 119 6.24 0.71 -4.52
CA PHE A 119 6.57 1.22 -3.17
C PHE A 119 6.21 2.69 -2.98
N HIS A 120 6.37 3.52 -4.00
CA HIS A 120 5.94 4.92 -3.92
C HIS A 120 4.43 5.01 -3.68
N GLU A 121 3.63 4.22 -4.40
CA GLU A 121 2.17 4.18 -4.24
C GLU A 121 1.76 3.66 -2.86
N VAL A 122 2.38 2.57 -2.42
CA VAL A 122 2.17 1.98 -1.09
C VAL A 122 2.51 2.99 0.01
N ASN A 123 3.62 3.71 -0.11
CA ASN A 123 4.00 4.74 0.85
C ASN A 123 2.93 5.84 0.94
N ILE A 124 2.36 6.26 -0.17
CA ILE A 124 1.27 7.26 -0.17
C ILE A 124 0.03 6.69 0.50
N GLN A 125 -0.34 5.44 0.22
CA GLN A 125 -1.47 4.78 0.87
C GLN A 125 -1.30 4.65 2.39
N PHE A 126 -0.11 4.26 2.87
CA PHE A 126 0.18 4.22 4.30
C PHE A 126 0.13 5.62 4.92
N ASN A 127 0.68 6.64 4.26
CA ASN A 127 0.59 8.01 4.76
C ASN A 127 -0.87 8.47 4.90
N MET A 128 -1.72 8.21 3.91
CA MET A 128 -3.16 8.51 3.99
C MET A 128 -3.84 7.76 5.15
N LEU A 129 -3.43 6.53 5.42
CA LEU A 129 -3.98 5.75 6.52
C LEU A 129 -3.64 6.34 7.89
N TYR A 130 -2.38 6.74 8.10
CA TYR A 130 -1.95 7.42 9.32
C TYR A 130 -2.63 8.79 9.45
N ARG A 131 -2.72 9.55 8.36
CA ARG A 131 -3.46 10.82 8.29
C ARG A 131 -4.90 10.65 8.77
N ASP A 132 -5.64 9.70 8.18
CA ASP A 132 -7.03 9.44 8.55
C ASP A 132 -7.18 9.02 10.01
N ALA A 133 -6.27 8.17 10.50
CA ALA A 133 -6.28 7.71 11.88
C ALA A 133 -6.04 8.88 12.85
N LEU A 134 -5.03 9.71 12.59
CA LEU A 134 -4.71 10.89 13.40
C LEU A 134 -5.87 11.89 13.41
N LEU A 135 -6.43 12.22 12.24
CA LEU A 135 -7.59 13.10 12.15
C LEU A 135 -8.80 12.54 12.92
N SER A 136 -9.03 11.22 12.85
CA SER A 136 -10.12 10.57 13.60
C SER A 136 -9.90 10.61 15.11
N VAL A 137 -8.65 10.54 15.58
CA VAL A 137 -8.30 10.53 17.01
C VAL A 137 -8.31 11.92 17.62
N TYR A 138 -7.74 12.91 16.93
CA TYR A 138 -7.47 14.24 17.47
C TYR A 138 -8.41 15.33 16.92
N GLY A 139 -9.23 15.01 15.92
CA GLY A 139 -10.17 15.94 15.30
C GLY A 139 -9.48 17.10 14.59
N ASP A 140 -10.21 18.21 14.39
CA ASP A 140 -9.72 19.35 13.60
C ASP A 140 -8.49 20.05 14.18
N ALA A 141 -8.17 19.81 15.46
CA ALA A 141 -7.02 20.41 16.13
C ALA A 141 -5.68 19.97 15.52
N VAL A 142 -5.59 18.76 14.95
CA VAL A 142 -4.35 18.27 14.32
C VAL A 142 -4.22 18.72 12.85
N THR A 143 -5.30 19.21 12.23
CA THR A 143 -5.35 19.52 10.79
C THR A 143 -4.18 20.39 10.29
N PRO A 144 -3.72 21.44 10.98
CA PRO A 144 -2.58 22.24 10.52
C PRO A 144 -1.27 21.46 10.42
N PHE A 145 -1.13 20.39 11.21
CA PHE A 145 0.10 19.61 11.37
C PHE A 145 -0.01 18.23 10.76
N LEU A 146 -1.10 17.93 10.07
CA LEU A 146 -1.49 16.56 9.78
C LEU A 146 -0.47 15.85 8.89
N ALA A 147 0.19 16.60 8.01
CA ALA A 147 1.33 16.12 7.25
C ALA A 147 2.53 15.69 8.10
N ASP A 148 3.08 16.62 8.86
CA ASP A 148 4.20 16.39 9.76
C ASP A 148 3.89 15.28 10.78
N ALA A 149 2.70 15.32 11.37
CA ALA A 149 2.18 14.35 12.32
C ALA A 149 2.13 12.93 11.74
N SER A 150 1.68 12.79 10.49
CA SER A 150 1.59 11.48 9.81
C SER A 150 2.98 10.89 9.58
N VAL A 151 3.92 11.69 9.07
CA VAL A 151 5.31 11.25 8.85
C VAL A 151 5.99 10.88 10.16
N MET A 152 5.82 11.69 11.22
CA MET A 152 6.41 11.40 12.52
C MET A 152 5.83 10.15 13.17
N ALA A 153 4.50 9.98 13.16
CA ALA A 153 3.84 8.80 13.70
C ALA A 153 4.27 7.53 12.96
N GLN A 154 4.33 7.58 11.62
CA GLN A 154 4.84 6.48 10.81
C GLN A 154 6.31 6.18 11.12
N GLY A 155 7.15 7.21 11.26
CA GLY A 155 8.57 7.07 11.61
C GLY A 155 8.79 6.39 12.96
N ILE A 156 7.99 6.74 13.97
CA ILE A 156 8.01 6.10 15.29
C ILE A 156 7.71 4.60 15.16
N VAL A 157 6.64 4.24 14.46
CA VAL A 157 6.24 2.83 14.27
C VAL A 157 7.28 2.05 13.46
N SER A 158 7.72 2.61 12.33
CA SER A 158 8.71 2.01 11.43
C SER A 158 10.04 1.75 12.13
N SER A 159 10.51 2.68 12.97
CA SER A 159 11.77 2.53 13.73
C SER A 159 11.73 1.31 14.67
N TYR A 160 10.60 1.07 15.33
CA TYR A 160 10.45 -0.09 16.21
C TYR A 160 10.32 -1.39 15.42
N ILE A 161 9.58 -1.40 14.32
CA ILE A 161 9.51 -2.56 13.42
C ILE A 161 10.92 -2.95 12.97
N HIS A 162 11.69 -1.97 12.48
CA HIS A 162 13.05 -2.18 12.02
C HIS A 162 13.94 -2.74 13.13
N PHE A 163 13.87 -2.16 14.33
CA PHE A 163 14.62 -2.67 15.49
C PHE A 163 14.25 -4.12 15.82
N LEU A 164 12.96 -4.45 15.91
CA LEU A 164 12.52 -5.78 16.33
C LEU A 164 12.88 -6.90 15.35
N ILE A 165 12.86 -6.61 14.05
CA ILE A 165 13.21 -7.60 13.01
C ILE A 165 14.63 -8.14 13.18
N PHE A 166 15.57 -7.30 13.61
CA PHE A 166 16.96 -7.69 13.81
C PHE A 166 17.29 -8.11 15.25
N ASN A 167 16.32 -8.05 16.17
CA ASN A 167 16.52 -8.30 17.60
C ASN A 167 15.53 -9.35 18.15
N GLU A 168 15.40 -10.50 17.49
CA GLU A 168 14.41 -11.55 17.81
C GLU A 168 14.52 -12.14 19.23
N HIS A 169 15.64 -11.94 19.94
CA HIS A 169 15.83 -12.43 21.30
C HIS A 169 15.04 -11.66 22.36
N THR A 170 14.50 -10.49 22.02
CA THR A 170 13.66 -9.73 22.93
C THR A 170 12.22 -10.23 22.88
N ALA A 171 11.73 -10.76 24.01
CA ALA A 171 10.34 -11.18 24.17
C ALA A 171 9.42 -9.94 24.25
N PHE A 172 8.88 -9.50 23.12
CA PHE A 172 7.89 -8.41 23.07
C PHE A 172 6.49 -8.94 22.74
N GLN A 173 5.50 -8.51 23.51
CA GLN A 173 4.09 -8.65 23.14
C GLN A 173 3.70 -7.47 22.25
N THR A 174 3.20 -7.76 21.05
CA THR A 174 2.86 -6.76 20.02
C THR A 174 1.90 -5.69 20.51
N GLU A 175 0.97 -6.07 21.39
CA GLU A 175 -0.04 -5.22 21.99
C GLU A 175 0.58 -4.18 22.95
N ASN A 176 1.62 -4.57 23.70
CA ASN A 176 2.30 -3.66 24.62
C ASN A 176 3.11 -2.61 23.87
N VAL A 177 3.74 -3.00 22.76
CA VAL A 177 4.46 -2.07 21.87
C VAL A 177 3.48 -1.07 21.27
N ALA A 178 2.38 -1.54 20.67
CA ALA A 178 1.37 -0.67 20.08
C ALA A 178 0.80 0.34 21.09
N ALA A 179 0.43 -0.11 22.30
CA ALA A 179 -0.07 0.77 23.35
C ALA A 179 0.97 1.82 23.77
N PHE A 180 2.24 1.42 23.91
CA PHE A 180 3.32 2.34 24.23
C PHE A 180 3.53 3.40 23.14
N LEU A 181 3.54 2.99 21.86
CA LEU A 181 3.75 3.89 20.74
C LEU A 181 2.57 4.86 20.56
N ILE A 182 1.33 4.40 20.73
CA ILE A 182 0.16 5.29 20.72
C ILE A 182 0.27 6.34 21.82
N ALA A 183 0.72 6.00 23.02
CA ALA A 183 0.94 6.98 24.08
C ALA A 183 2.03 8.00 23.71
N ARG A 184 3.11 7.59 23.02
CA ARG A 184 4.15 8.52 22.54
C ARG A 184 3.65 9.41 21.39
N ILE A 185 2.81 8.88 20.50
CA ILE A 185 2.17 9.67 19.45
C ILE A 185 1.21 10.68 20.10
N ASP A 186 0.46 10.31 21.13
CA ASP A 186 -0.42 11.22 21.89
C ASP A 186 0.35 12.39 22.50
N ASP A 187 1.49 12.11 23.15
CA ASP A 187 2.40 13.14 23.69
C ASP A 187 2.91 14.07 22.57
N LEU A 188 3.29 13.50 21.44
CA LEU A 188 3.80 14.24 20.28
C LEU A 188 2.74 15.18 19.69
N ILE A 189 1.53 14.66 19.41
CA ILE A 189 0.46 15.45 18.81
C ILE A 189 -0.04 16.52 19.79
N THR A 190 -0.13 16.20 21.08
CA THR A 190 -0.48 17.19 22.12
C THR A 190 0.56 18.31 22.18
N GLY A 191 1.85 17.97 22.07
CA GLY A 191 2.94 18.95 21.99
C GLY A 191 2.81 19.87 20.77
N LEU A 192 2.57 19.30 19.57
CA LEU A 192 2.38 20.08 18.34
C LEU A 192 1.21 21.05 18.45
N ILE A 193 0.05 20.57 18.94
CA ILE A 193 -1.15 21.40 19.09
C ILE A 193 -0.90 22.54 20.10
N LYS A 194 -0.22 22.23 21.21
CA LYS A 194 0.06 23.20 22.27
C LYS A 194 1.04 24.28 21.81
N ASP A 195 2.14 23.85 21.20
CA ASP A 195 3.25 24.75 20.84
C ASP A 195 2.96 25.47 19.51
N ASN A 196 2.07 24.91 18.68
CA ASN A 196 1.61 25.44 17.40
C ASN A 196 2.75 26.00 16.53
N PRO A 197 3.77 25.18 16.19
CA PRO A 197 4.87 25.60 15.34
C PRO A 197 4.37 25.87 13.91
N ASP A 198 5.21 26.46 13.06
CA ASP A 198 4.91 26.47 11.62
C ASP A 198 5.10 25.03 11.07
N PRO A 199 4.12 24.46 10.33
CA PRO A 199 4.27 23.15 9.70
C PRO A 199 5.44 23.15 8.72
N LEU A 200 6.23 22.07 8.74
CA LEU A 200 7.36 21.93 7.83
C LEU A 200 6.91 21.37 6.48
N LEU A 201 5.92 20.48 6.49
CA LEU A 201 5.37 19.83 5.31
C LEU A 201 4.02 20.46 4.97
N SER A 202 3.81 20.70 3.68
CA SER A 202 2.53 21.16 3.16
C SER A 202 1.55 19.98 2.98
N GLU A 203 0.24 20.23 3.07
CA GLU A 203 -0.75 19.14 2.96
C GLU A 203 -0.75 18.44 1.59
N ASP A 204 -0.24 19.10 0.54
CA ASP A 204 -0.13 18.54 -0.81
C ASP A 204 0.97 17.49 -0.96
N ILE A 205 1.87 17.28 0.01
CA ILE A 205 2.95 16.31 -0.13
C ILE A 205 2.48 14.85 -0.27
N PHE A 206 1.26 14.53 0.19
CA PHE A 206 0.65 13.20 0.01
C PHE A 206 -0.35 13.13 -1.13
N THR A 207 -0.58 14.25 -1.83
CA THR A 207 -1.31 14.17 -3.09
C THR A 207 -0.47 13.37 -4.06
N GLN A 208 -1.03 12.28 -4.60
CA GLN A 208 -0.34 11.55 -5.64
C GLN A 208 -0.06 12.53 -6.78
N PRO A 209 1.17 12.59 -7.32
CA PRO A 209 1.32 13.19 -8.64
C PRO A 209 0.35 12.46 -9.57
N ALA A 210 -0.37 13.23 -10.39
CA ALA A 210 -1.26 12.70 -11.40
C ALA A 210 -0.63 11.46 -12.06
N ALA A 211 -1.29 10.29 -11.91
CA ALA A 211 -0.83 9.06 -12.55
C ALA A 211 -0.55 9.36 -14.01
N ASP A 212 0.60 8.98 -14.55
CA ASP A 212 0.83 9.21 -15.97
C ASP A 212 -0.19 8.43 -16.82
N ARG A 213 -0.28 8.80 -18.09
CA ARG A 213 -1.27 8.21 -19.00
C ARG A 213 -1.08 6.70 -19.17
N GLU A 214 0.15 6.22 -19.12
CA GLU A 214 0.46 4.79 -19.28
C GLU A 214 -0.06 3.99 -18.08
N LYS A 215 0.18 4.50 -16.86
CA LYS A 215 -0.34 3.91 -15.63
C LYS A 215 -1.87 3.90 -15.61
N LEU A 216 -2.51 5.03 -15.95
CA LEU A 216 -3.98 5.09 -16.00
C LEU A 216 -4.58 4.04 -16.92
N LEU A 217 -4.00 3.84 -18.10
CA LEU A 217 -4.47 2.82 -19.04
C LEU A 217 -4.31 1.41 -18.47
N ALA A 218 -3.18 1.12 -17.81
CA ALA A 218 -2.96 -0.17 -17.15
C ALA A 218 -3.99 -0.41 -16.03
N ASP A 219 -4.24 0.58 -15.18
CA ASP A 219 -5.19 0.48 -14.07
C ASP A 219 -6.63 0.29 -14.58
N ILE A 220 -7.03 0.99 -15.66
CA ILE A 220 -8.33 0.81 -16.31
C ILE A 220 -8.49 -0.61 -16.87
N GLN A 221 -7.46 -1.13 -17.54
CA GLN A 221 -7.49 -2.50 -18.08
C GLN A 221 -7.57 -3.55 -16.97
N MET A 222 -6.84 -3.36 -15.88
CA MET A 222 -6.91 -4.23 -14.71
C MET A 222 -8.29 -4.20 -14.05
N ALA A 223 -8.90 -3.02 -13.92
CA ALA A 223 -10.25 -2.89 -13.40
C ALA A 223 -11.26 -3.63 -14.29
N LYS A 224 -11.20 -3.45 -15.61
CA LYS A 224 -12.08 -4.14 -16.57
C LYS A 224 -11.94 -5.67 -16.56
N ALA A 225 -10.78 -6.20 -16.17
CA ALA A 225 -10.55 -7.64 -16.08
C ALA A 225 -11.23 -8.29 -14.84
N GLN A 226 -11.80 -7.49 -13.93
CA GLN A 226 -12.50 -8.01 -12.75
C GLN A 226 -13.85 -8.61 -13.11
N GLN A 227 -14.20 -9.73 -12.47
CA GLN A 227 -15.52 -10.33 -12.60
C GLN A 227 -16.52 -9.65 -11.66
N GLY A 228 -17.76 -9.49 -12.11
CA GLY A 228 -18.86 -9.00 -11.28
C GLY A 228 -19.00 -7.48 -11.21
N LEU A 229 -18.30 -6.73 -12.08
CA LEU A 229 -18.55 -5.30 -12.23
C LEU A 229 -19.91 -5.06 -12.91
N PRO A 230 -20.70 -4.06 -12.43
CA PRO A 230 -21.89 -3.60 -13.12
C PRO A 230 -21.62 -3.18 -14.58
N GLU A 231 -22.60 -3.39 -15.46
CA GLU A 231 -22.46 -3.12 -16.90
C GLU A 231 -22.18 -1.63 -17.18
N ASP A 232 -22.83 -0.73 -16.44
CA ASP A 232 -22.61 0.71 -16.51
C ASP A 232 -21.19 1.13 -16.09
N VAL A 233 -20.61 0.47 -15.09
CA VAL A 233 -19.20 0.67 -14.69
C VAL A 233 -18.26 0.23 -15.82
N LEU A 234 -18.50 -0.95 -16.42
CA LEU A 234 -17.67 -1.48 -17.51
C LEU A 234 -17.69 -0.56 -18.74
N VAL A 235 -18.89 -0.13 -19.17
CA VAL A 235 -19.04 0.82 -20.28
C VAL A 235 -18.36 2.14 -19.97
N SER A 236 -18.47 2.63 -18.74
CA SER A 236 -17.83 3.88 -18.35
C SER A 236 -16.30 3.76 -18.38
N LEU A 237 -15.74 2.63 -17.92
CA LEU A 237 -14.31 2.35 -18.01
C LEU A 237 -13.83 2.25 -19.47
N GLU A 238 -14.61 1.64 -20.37
CA GLU A 238 -14.31 1.60 -21.81
C GLU A 238 -14.21 2.99 -22.42
N VAL A 239 -15.19 3.86 -22.15
CA VAL A 239 -15.19 5.22 -22.67
C VAL A 239 -14.02 6.03 -22.11
N ILE A 240 -13.71 5.87 -20.81
CA ILE A 240 -12.55 6.54 -20.20
C ILE A 240 -11.24 6.02 -20.80
N GLU A 241 -11.12 4.71 -21.04
CA GLU A 241 -9.95 4.11 -21.71
C GLU A 241 -9.72 4.76 -23.09
N GLU A 242 -10.77 4.84 -23.91
CA GLU A 242 -10.71 5.47 -25.24
C GLU A 242 -10.32 6.94 -25.17
N GLU A 243 -10.83 7.69 -24.20
CA GLU A 243 -10.44 9.09 -24.01
C GLU A 243 -8.99 9.23 -23.56
N CYS A 244 -8.52 8.38 -22.64
CA CYS A 244 -7.12 8.36 -22.18
C CYS A 244 -6.12 8.11 -23.31
N GLN A 245 -6.50 7.38 -24.37
CA GLN A 245 -5.63 7.10 -25.52
C GLN A 245 -5.51 8.28 -26.51
N LYS A 246 -6.40 9.29 -26.46
CA LYS A 246 -6.41 10.42 -27.41
C LYS A 246 -5.33 11.43 -27.08
N GLU A 247 -4.71 12.06 -28.09
CA GLU A 247 -3.80 13.19 -27.86
C GLU A 247 -4.49 14.32 -27.08
N GLU A 248 -5.75 14.63 -27.43
CA GLU A 248 -6.61 15.59 -26.74
C GLU A 248 -7.88 14.93 -26.18
N PRO A 249 -7.85 14.43 -24.92
CA PRO A 249 -9.00 13.81 -24.28
C PRO A 249 -10.10 14.81 -23.95
N ARG A 250 -11.35 14.43 -24.18
CA ARG A 250 -12.51 15.28 -23.92
C ARG A 250 -12.90 15.20 -22.45
N LYS A 251 -12.31 16.09 -21.64
CA LYS A 251 -12.56 16.21 -20.19
C LYS A 251 -14.05 16.14 -19.78
N PRO A 252 -15.01 16.78 -20.48
CA PRO A 252 -16.43 16.68 -20.12
C PRO A 252 -16.99 15.25 -20.21
N ILE A 253 -16.52 14.44 -21.18
CA ILE A 253 -16.93 13.04 -21.32
C ILE A 253 -16.38 12.22 -20.17
N ILE A 254 -15.09 12.38 -19.86
CA ILE A 254 -14.44 11.70 -18.73
C ILE A 254 -15.17 12.05 -17.42
N LYS A 255 -15.43 13.33 -17.17
CA LYS A 255 -16.19 13.78 -15.99
C LYS A 255 -17.58 13.15 -15.93
N GLY A 256 -18.28 13.05 -17.06
CA GLY A 256 -19.59 12.41 -17.14
C GLY A 256 -19.53 10.90 -16.86
N MET A 257 -18.49 10.20 -17.28
CA MET A 257 -18.34 8.76 -17.02
C MET A 257 -17.94 8.48 -15.57
N LEU A 258 -17.17 9.36 -14.94
CA LEU A 258 -16.74 9.20 -13.54
C LEU A 258 -17.91 9.13 -12.55
N SER A 259 -19.07 9.71 -12.86
CA SER A 259 -20.25 9.61 -11.98
C SER A 259 -20.76 8.17 -11.83
N ASN A 260 -20.54 7.33 -12.84
CA ASN A 260 -20.97 5.93 -12.82
C ASN A 260 -19.98 5.04 -12.06
N LEU A 261 -18.76 5.51 -11.83
CA LEU A 261 -17.77 4.81 -11.01
C LEU A 261 -17.98 5.07 -9.52
N ALA A 262 -18.67 6.17 -9.18
CA ALA A 262 -18.98 6.55 -7.81
C ALA A 262 -20.09 5.68 -7.21
N GLY A 263 -19.91 5.24 -5.97
CA GLY A 263 -20.87 4.38 -5.27
C GLY A 263 -20.88 2.94 -5.78
N SER A 264 -19.86 2.54 -6.54
CA SER A 264 -19.73 1.17 -7.07
C SER A 264 -19.58 0.11 -5.97
N GLY A 265 -19.28 0.51 -4.73
CA GLY A 265 -18.98 -0.38 -3.62
C GLY A 265 -17.66 -1.14 -3.78
N ASN A 266 -16.92 -0.87 -4.86
CA ASN A 266 -15.65 -1.48 -5.19
C ASN A 266 -14.53 -0.45 -4.97
N GLU A 267 -13.72 -0.68 -3.93
CA GLU A 267 -12.67 0.25 -3.50
C GLU A 267 -11.62 0.51 -4.59
N GLN A 268 -11.34 -0.50 -5.44
CA GLN A 268 -10.40 -0.35 -6.55
C GLN A 268 -10.96 0.58 -7.63
N ILE A 269 -12.27 0.54 -7.88
CA ILE A 269 -12.96 1.45 -8.80
C ILE A 269 -12.98 2.87 -8.25
N GLU A 270 -13.21 3.06 -6.95
CA GLU A 270 -13.16 4.38 -6.32
C GLU A 270 -11.74 4.98 -6.35
N THR A 271 -10.71 4.14 -6.12
CA THR A 271 -9.31 4.56 -6.21
C THR A 271 -8.92 4.95 -7.63
N LEU A 272 -9.35 4.16 -8.61
CA LEU A 272 -9.13 4.45 -10.03
C LEU A 272 -9.85 5.74 -10.44
N ARG A 273 -11.09 5.93 -10.00
CA ARG A 273 -11.87 7.15 -10.21
C ARG A 273 -11.12 8.39 -9.71
N ALA A 274 -10.63 8.38 -8.46
CA ALA A 274 -9.86 9.49 -7.90
C ALA A 274 -8.55 9.76 -8.68
N SER A 275 -7.91 8.71 -9.19
CA SER A 275 -6.69 8.83 -10.01
C SER A 275 -6.96 9.50 -11.36
N ILE A 276 -8.08 9.15 -12.01
CA ILE A 276 -8.53 9.77 -13.27
C ILE A 276 -8.90 11.24 -13.03
N GLU A 277 -9.63 11.55 -11.95
CA GLU A 277 -9.99 12.92 -11.56
C GLU A 277 -8.73 13.80 -11.40
N THR A 278 -7.74 13.27 -10.68
CA THR A 278 -6.47 13.96 -10.42
C THR A 278 -5.69 14.20 -11.72
N HIS A 279 -5.56 13.19 -12.58
CA HIS A 279 -4.81 13.31 -13.84
C HIS A 279 -5.38 14.36 -14.79
N PHE A 280 -6.70 14.38 -14.93
CA PHE A 280 -7.36 15.32 -15.83
C PHE A 280 -7.65 16.67 -15.18
N SER A 281 -7.29 16.83 -13.90
CA SER A 281 -7.58 18.02 -13.08
C SER A 281 -9.06 18.38 -13.12
N LEU A 282 -9.92 17.38 -12.88
CA LEU A 282 -11.37 17.52 -12.91
C LEU A 282 -11.86 17.89 -11.51
N THR A 283 -12.39 19.09 -11.34
CA THR A 283 -13.19 19.44 -10.16
C THR A 283 -14.59 18.85 -10.34
N ILE A 284 -15.05 18.01 -9.42
CA ILE A 284 -16.44 17.52 -9.42
C ILE A 284 -17.37 18.59 -8.87
#